data_AF-A0A371QW67-F1
#
_entry.id   AF-A0A371QW67-F1
#
_cell.length_a   1.000
_cell.length_b   1.000
_cell.length_c   1.000
_cell.angle_alpha   90.00
_cell.angle_beta   90.00
_cell.angle_gamma   90.00
#
_symmetry.space_group_name_H-M   'P 1'
#
loop_
_entity.id
_entity.type
_entity.pdbx_description
1 polymer ?
#
loop_
_entity_poly.entity_id
_entity_poly.type
_entity_poly.pdbx_seq_one_letter_code
_entity_poly.pdbx_strand_id
1 'polypeptide(L)'
;MNPEYLAGVMCGEWAKVVDAIRWRAEDCPGRGWSGPLCRAVRVYQSFWRYRGGEIPLSAEALGLSASDIPLLLEAQRRFGRSAQFDALVVFYIDVLEKALLIDLAKALGL
;
A
#
# COMPACT_ATOMS: atom_id res chain seq x y z
N MET A 1 -27.20 7.15 -15.28
CA MET A 1 -26.12 7.77 -14.51
C MET A 1 -24.95 7.96 -15.49
N ASN A 2 -24.46 9.18 -15.71
CA ASN A 2 -23.45 9.45 -16.74
C ASN A 2 -22.10 8.78 -16.35
N PRO A 3 -21.48 7.93 -17.19
CA PRO A 3 -20.19 7.31 -16.91
C PRO A 3 -19.09 8.30 -16.50
N GLU A 4 -19.10 9.51 -17.06
CA GLU A 4 -18.13 10.57 -16.73
C GLU A 4 -18.30 11.09 -15.30
N TYR A 5 -19.54 11.15 -14.81
CA TYR A 5 -19.85 11.54 -13.43
C TYR A 5 -19.38 10.47 -12.44
N LEU A 6 -19.60 9.19 -12.76
CA LEU A 6 -19.09 8.07 -11.96
C LEU A 6 -17.56 8.05 -11.92
N ALA A 7 -16.91 8.27 -13.06
CA ALA A 7 -15.46 8.39 -13.15
C ALA A 7 -14.93 9.58 -12.33
N GLY A 8 -15.60 10.74 -12.39
CA GLY A 8 -15.22 11.94 -11.63
C GLY A 8 -15.35 11.77 -10.12
N VAL A 9 -16.45 11.16 -9.64
CA VAL A 9 -16.65 10.85 -8.22
C VAL A 9 -15.62 9.83 -7.73
N MET A 10 -15.41 8.74 -8.47
CA MET A 10 -14.41 7.73 -8.11
C MET A 10 -13.00 8.31 -8.09
N CYS A 11 -12.63 9.14 -9.07
CA CYS A 11 -11.32 9.80 -9.07
C CYS A 11 -11.16 10.75 -7.87
N GLY A 12 -12.20 11.47 -7.48
CA GLY A 12 -12.18 12.35 -6.31
C GLY A 12 -12.05 11.60 -4.98
N GLU A 13 -12.68 10.44 -4.85
CA GLU A 13 -12.56 9.58 -3.68
C GLU A 13 -11.18 8.93 -3.60
N TRP A 14 -10.67 8.42 -4.72
CA TRP A 14 -9.31 7.89 -4.81
C TRP A 14 -8.25 8.94 -4.49
N ALA A 15 -8.40 10.17 -4.96
CA ALA A 15 -7.49 11.27 -4.64
C ALA A 15 -7.41 11.52 -3.13
N LYS A 16 -8.56 11.50 -2.42
CA LYS A 16 -8.60 11.66 -0.96
C LYS A 16 -7.88 10.52 -0.23
N VAL A 17 -8.07 9.27 -0.69
CA VAL A 17 -7.39 8.10 -0.11
C VAL A 17 -5.88 8.22 -0.33
N VAL A 18 -5.45 8.58 -1.54
CA VAL A 18 -4.03 8.79 -1.87
C VAL A 18 -3.43 9.93 -1.04
N ASP A 19 -4.13 11.06 -0.89
CA ASP A 19 -3.67 12.18 -0.06
C ASP A 19 -3.59 11.80 1.42
N ALA A 20 -4.56 11.04 1.95
CA ALA A 20 -4.53 10.55 3.32
C ALA A 20 -3.36 9.57 3.55
N ILE A 21 -3.11 8.68 2.59
CA ILE A 21 -1.94 7.78 2.62
C ILE A 21 -0.65 8.59 2.56
N ARG A 22 -0.55 9.61 1.69
CA ARG A 22 0.64 10.48 1.60
C ARG A 22 0.91 11.18 2.92
N TRP A 23 -0.10 11.84 3.50
CA TRP A 23 0.05 12.55 4.77
C TRP A 23 0.48 11.60 5.90
N ARG A 24 -0.10 10.40 5.98
CA ARG A 24 0.32 9.38 6.95
C ARG A 24 1.72 8.86 6.69
N ALA A 25 2.11 8.69 5.42
CA ALA A 25 3.44 8.22 5.03
C ALA A 25 4.55 9.19 5.46
N GLU A 26 4.29 10.49 5.47
CA GLU A 26 5.22 11.51 5.98
C GLU A 26 5.45 11.40 7.50
N ASP A 27 4.42 10.97 8.25
CA ASP A 27 4.47 10.82 9.71
C ASP A 27 5.05 9.45 10.15
N CYS A 28 4.96 8.43 9.30
CA CYS A 28 5.39 7.06 9.63
C CYS A 28 6.86 6.91 10.03
N PRO A 29 7.84 7.60 9.41
CA PRO A 29 9.23 7.60 9.88
C PRO A 29 9.37 8.12 11.31
N GLY A 30 8.66 9.20 11.66
CA GLY A 30 8.66 9.79 13.01
C GLY A 30 8.07 8.85 14.07
N ARG A 31 7.20 7.93 13.67
CA ARG A 31 6.62 6.86 14.51
C ARG A 31 7.42 5.56 14.48
N GLY A 32 8.62 5.54 13.88
CA GLY A 32 9.42 4.32 13.77
C GLY A 32 8.73 3.19 12.99
N TRP A 33 7.87 3.54 12.03
CA TRP A 33 7.07 2.61 11.23
C TRP A 33 6.07 1.76 12.05
N SER A 34 5.65 2.25 13.21
CA SER A 34 4.66 1.56 14.04
C SER A 34 3.27 1.63 13.43
N GLY A 35 2.60 0.48 13.32
CA GLY A 35 1.20 0.40 12.90
C GLY A 35 0.98 -0.27 11.54
N PRO A 36 -0.20 -0.87 11.32
CA PRO A 36 -0.63 -1.44 10.04
C PRO A 36 -0.34 -0.57 8.82
N LEU A 37 -0.79 0.70 8.82
CA LEU A 37 -0.62 1.57 7.65
C LEU A 37 0.84 1.89 7.40
N CYS A 38 1.61 2.20 8.45
CA CYS A 38 3.03 2.53 8.29
C CYS A 38 3.83 1.35 7.73
N ARG A 39 3.56 0.12 8.19
CA ARG A 39 4.19 -1.07 7.59
C ARG A 39 3.78 -1.26 6.13
N ALA A 40 2.51 -1.07 5.79
CA ALA A 40 2.04 -1.15 4.40
C ALA A 40 2.70 -0.10 3.50
N VAL A 41 2.85 1.15 3.98
CA VAL A 41 3.56 2.22 3.29
C VAL A 41 5.02 1.86 3.08
N ARG A 42 5.70 1.31 4.08
CA ARG A 42 7.11 0.87 3.95
C ARG A 42 7.28 -0.16 2.84
N VAL A 43 6.40 -1.16 2.80
CA VAL A 43 6.41 -2.18 1.75
C VAL A 43 6.14 -1.54 0.39
N TYR A 44 5.11 -0.70 0.28
CA TYR A 44 4.79 0.01 -0.95
C TYR A 44 5.96 0.88 -1.46
N GLN A 45 6.65 1.56 -0.55
CA GLN A 45 7.83 2.38 -0.90
C GLN A 45 8.98 1.53 -1.46
N SER A 46 9.17 0.31 -0.96
CA SER A 46 10.26 -0.57 -1.40
C SER A 46 10.20 -0.94 -2.89
N PHE A 47 9.01 -0.88 -3.49
CA PHE A 47 8.74 -1.22 -4.89
C PHE A 47 9.31 -0.21 -5.88
N TRP A 48 9.39 1.06 -5.51
CA TRP A 48 9.80 2.14 -6.42
C TRP A 48 11.23 1.99 -6.96
N ARG A 49 12.07 1.20 -6.28
CA ARG A 49 13.41 0.82 -6.74
C ARG A 49 13.40 -0.03 -8.02
N TYR A 50 12.25 -0.62 -8.35
CA TYR A 50 12.04 -1.50 -9.50
C TYR A 50 11.07 -0.90 -10.53
N ARG A 51 10.91 0.43 -10.52
CA ARG A 51 10.00 1.13 -11.45
C ARG A 51 10.34 0.78 -12.90
N GLY A 52 9.34 0.31 -13.64
CA GLY A 52 9.48 -0.07 -15.04
C GLY A 52 9.93 -1.51 -15.28
N GLY A 53 9.97 -2.36 -14.24
CA GLY A 53 10.34 -3.77 -14.36
C GLY A 53 9.55 -4.70 -13.44
N GLU A 54 10.08 -5.91 -13.26
CA GLU A 54 9.55 -6.85 -12.28
C GLU A 54 10.11 -6.60 -10.87
N ILE A 55 9.22 -6.75 -9.90
CA ILE A 55 9.49 -6.62 -8.49
C ILE A 55 9.61 -8.03 -7.89
N PRO A 56 10.76 -8.39 -7.30
CA PRO A 56 10.87 -9.62 -6.54
C PRO A 56 10.04 -9.52 -5.25
N LEU A 57 9.11 -10.44 -5.04
CA LEU A 57 8.24 -10.47 -3.86
C LEU A 57 8.89 -11.24 -2.71
N SER A 58 10.07 -10.83 -2.27
CA SER A 58 10.72 -11.36 -1.06
C SER A 58 11.14 -10.24 -0.13
N ALA A 59 11.02 -10.47 1.18
CA ALA A 59 11.41 -9.46 2.17
C ALA A 59 12.90 -9.07 2.02
N GLU A 60 13.77 -10.05 1.77
CA GLU A 60 15.20 -9.83 1.56
C GLU A 60 15.49 -8.90 0.37
N ALA A 61 14.94 -9.20 -0.83
CA ALA A 61 15.16 -8.36 -2.00
C ALA A 61 14.56 -6.95 -1.81
N LEU A 62 13.44 -6.89 -1.10
CA LEU A 62 12.77 -5.63 -0.81
C LEU A 62 13.40 -4.84 0.35
N GLY A 63 14.45 -5.37 1.00
CA GLY A 63 15.09 -4.72 2.15
C GLY A 63 14.14 -4.57 3.35
N LEU A 64 13.19 -5.50 3.49
CA LEU A 64 12.14 -5.50 4.49
C LEU A 64 12.46 -6.44 5.65
N SER A 65 11.84 -6.17 6.79
CA SER A 65 12.01 -6.97 8.00
C SER A 65 11.03 -8.15 8.05
N ALA A 66 11.26 -9.08 8.98
CA ALA A 66 10.32 -10.18 9.23
C ALA A 66 8.90 -9.68 9.56
N SER A 67 8.77 -8.49 10.14
CA SER A 67 7.47 -7.89 10.48
C SER A 67 6.64 -7.44 9.27
N ASP A 68 7.26 -7.34 8.09
CA ASP A 68 6.63 -6.94 6.83
C ASP A 68 6.19 -8.13 5.98
N ILE A 69 6.73 -9.33 6.25
CA ILE A 69 6.43 -10.56 5.50
C ILE A 69 4.92 -10.79 5.35
N PRO A 70 4.08 -10.64 6.38
CA PRO A 70 2.64 -10.86 6.25
C PRO A 70 1.97 -10.02 5.16
N LEU A 71 2.47 -8.81 4.89
CA LEU A 71 1.93 -7.91 3.85
C LEU A 71 2.28 -8.42 2.44
N LEU A 72 3.39 -9.13 2.29
CA LEU A 72 3.81 -9.72 1.01
C LEU A 72 3.05 -11.01 0.68
N LEU A 73 2.54 -11.74 1.68
CA LEU A 73 1.93 -13.06 1.47
C LEU A 73 0.74 -13.04 0.51
N GLU A 74 -0.07 -11.98 0.52
CA GLU A 74 -1.20 -11.87 -0.41
C GLU A 74 -0.75 -11.57 -1.84
N ALA A 75 0.25 -10.69 -2.00
CA ALA A 75 0.87 -10.45 -3.30
C ALA A 75 1.55 -11.72 -3.85
N GLN A 76 2.26 -12.47 -3.00
CA GLN A 76 2.89 -13.72 -3.39
C GLN A 76 1.88 -14.78 -3.83
N ARG A 77 0.75 -14.89 -3.11
CA ARG A 77 -0.34 -15.80 -3.50
C ARG A 77 -0.96 -15.41 -4.84
N ARG A 78 -1.03 -14.10 -5.15
CA ARG A 78 -1.64 -13.59 -6.37
C ARG A 78 -0.72 -13.62 -7.59
N PHE A 79 0.55 -13.26 -7.42
CA PHE A 79 1.48 -13.03 -8.52
C PHE A 79 2.64 -14.04 -8.57
N GLY A 80 2.84 -14.84 -7.51
CA GLY A 80 3.94 -15.77 -7.40
C GLY A 80 5.19 -15.13 -6.77
N ARG A 81 6.36 -15.34 -7.38
CA ARG A 81 7.66 -14.91 -6.82
C ARG A 81 8.05 -13.49 -7.22
N SER A 82 7.51 -12.99 -8.32
CA SER A 82 7.68 -11.61 -8.80
C SER A 82 6.38 -11.07 -9.37
N ALA A 83 6.29 -9.75 -9.53
CA ALA A 83 5.15 -9.10 -10.16
C ALA A 83 5.62 -7.91 -11.00
N GLN A 84 4.91 -7.63 -12.09
CA GLN A 84 5.12 -6.40 -12.87
C GLN A 84 4.80 -5.18 -12.00
N PHE A 85 5.62 -4.13 -12.11
CA PHE A 85 5.52 -2.92 -11.28
C PHE A 85 4.10 -2.34 -11.24
N ASP A 86 3.50 -2.09 -12.40
CA ASP A 86 2.19 -1.45 -12.49
C ASP A 86 1.08 -2.31 -11.85
N ALA A 87 1.11 -3.62 -12.07
CA ALA A 87 0.15 -4.55 -11.50
C ALA A 87 0.27 -4.63 -9.96
N LEU A 88 1.51 -4.63 -9.45
CA LEU A 88 1.73 -4.68 -8.00
C LEU A 88 1.34 -3.37 -7.32
N VAL A 89 1.63 -2.23 -7.94
CA VAL A 89 1.25 -0.91 -7.42
C VAL A 89 -0.26 -0.79 -7.26
N VAL A 90 -1.03 -1.16 -8.29
CA VAL A 90 -2.50 -1.14 -8.23
C VAL A 90 -3.02 -2.06 -7.13
N PHE A 91 -2.49 -3.29 -7.05
CA PHE A 91 -2.89 -4.22 -5.99
C PHE A 91 -2.59 -3.68 -4.57
N TYR A 92 -1.46 -3.01 -4.39
CA TYR A 92 -1.06 -2.51 -3.07
C TYR A 92 -1.81 -1.25 -2.63
N ILE A 93 -2.42 -0.52 -3.55
CA ILE A 93 -3.31 0.59 -3.20
C ILE A 93 -4.48 0.07 -2.35
N ASP A 94 -5.08 -1.06 -2.72
CA ASP A 94 -6.14 -1.71 -1.92
C ASP A 94 -5.63 -2.15 -0.53
N VAL A 95 -4.38 -2.63 -0.45
CA VAL A 95 -3.74 -3.02 0.82
C VAL A 95 -3.56 -1.80 1.73
N LEU A 96 -3.12 -0.67 1.17
CA LEU A 96 -2.95 0.58 1.90
C LEU A 96 -4.29 1.12 2.42
N GLU A 97 -5.35 1.07 1.61
CA GLU A 97 -6.70 1.48 2.02
C GLU A 97 -7.20 0.64 3.20
N LYS A 98 -7.10 -0.70 3.11
CA LYS A 98 -7.47 -1.59 4.23
C LYS A 98 -6.67 -1.29 5.49
N ALA A 99 -5.36 -1.03 5.36
CA ALA A 99 -4.51 -0.70 6.50
C ALA A 99 -4.89 0.65 7.13
N LEU A 100 -5.27 1.64 6.32
CA LEU A 100 -5.79 2.93 6.78
C LEU A 100 -7.10 2.76 7.57
N LEU A 101 -8.03 1.94 7.09
CA LEU A 101 -9.28 1.64 7.80
C LEU A 101 -9.03 0.98 9.16
N ILE A 102 -8.07 0.05 9.25
CA ILE A 102 -7.69 -0.59 10.52
C ILE A 102 -7.12 0.45 11.50
N ASP A 103 -6.25 1.36 11.03
CA ASP A 103 -5.68 2.39 11.89
C ASP A 103 -6.72 3.41 12.34
N LEU A 104 -7.68 3.75 11.48
CA LEU A 104 -8.83 4.59 11.84
C LEU A 104 -9.72 3.91 12.88
N ALA A 105 -10.08 2.62 12.68
CA ALA A 105 -10.88 1.87 13.65
C ALA A 105 -10.22 1.86 15.03
N LYS A 106 -8.91 1.58 15.09
CA LYS A 106 -8.12 1.65 16.34
C LYS A 106 -8.13 3.03 16.98
N ALA A 107 -7.99 4.09 16.19
CA ALA A 107 -8.02 5.46 16.70
C ALA A 107 -9.40 5.85 17.25
N LEU A 108 -10.46 5.22 16.75
CA LEU A 108 -11.85 5.44 17.19
C LEU A 108 -12.28 4.49 18.32
N GLY A 109 -11.44 3.55 18.74
CA GLY A 109 -11.76 2.56 19.77
C GLY A 109 -12.75 1.48 19.33
N LEU A 110 -12.83 1.21 18.02
CA LEU A 110 -13.66 0.18 17.40
C LEU A 110 -12.95 -1.17 17.27
#